data_AF-A0A357XUD6-F1
#
_entry.id   AF-A0A357XUD6-F1
#
_cell.length_a   1.000
_cell.length_b   1.000
_cell.length_c   1.000
_cell.angle_alpha   90.00
_cell.angle_beta   90.00
_cell.angle_gamma   90.00
#
_symmetry.space_group_name_H-M   'P 1'
#
loop_
_entity.id
_entity.type
_entity.pdbx_description
1 polymer ?
#
loop_
_entity_poly.entity_id
_entity_poly.type
_entity_poly.pdbx_seq_one_letter_code
_entity_poly.pdbx_strand_id
1 'polypeptide(L)'
;MGKLAHRKGSPLKKAEKSGTIGQMNRLRCTVCEREFSPDDPETAMPFCSARCKRIDAVRWLGEEYGLPIEEEAEADNIERARKHDRESDA
;
A
#
# COMPACT_ATOMS: atom_id res chain seq x y z
N MET A 1 40.40 -4.44 64.33
CA MET A 1 39.71 -3.80 63.19
C MET A 1 39.96 -4.62 61.93
N GLY A 2 38.94 -4.83 61.09
CA GLY A 2 39.13 -5.41 59.74
C GLY A 2 37.89 -6.16 59.24
N LYS A 3 36.91 -5.46 58.66
CA LYS A 3 35.73 -6.08 58.02
C LYS A 3 36.10 -6.48 56.58
N LEU A 4 36.06 -7.77 56.25
CA LEU A 4 36.16 -8.24 54.86
C LEU A 4 34.82 -8.04 54.15
N ALA A 5 34.76 -7.09 53.23
CA ALA A 5 33.60 -6.85 52.38
C ALA A 5 33.48 -7.94 51.30
N HIS A 6 32.43 -8.75 51.34
CA HIS A 6 32.07 -9.66 50.24
C HIS A 6 31.48 -8.86 49.08
N ARG A 7 32.24 -8.72 47.99
CA ARG A 7 31.73 -8.21 46.71
C ARG A 7 30.81 -9.26 46.08
N LYS A 8 29.49 -9.10 46.26
CA LYS A 8 28.50 -9.84 45.47
C LYS A 8 28.54 -9.29 44.04
N GLY A 9 29.07 -10.07 43.11
CA GLY A 9 28.98 -9.79 41.67
C GLY A 9 27.54 -9.96 41.22
N SER A 10 26.90 -8.86 40.80
CA SER A 10 25.58 -8.89 40.18
C SER A 10 25.65 -9.61 38.83
N PRO A 11 24.70 -10.50 38.48
CA PRO A 11 24.66 -11.09 37.16
C PRO A 11 24.39 -9.98 36.14
N LEU A 12 25.33 -9.82 35.19
CA LEU A 12 25.18 -8.95 34.04
C LEU A 12 23.94 -9.41 33.26
N LYS A 13 22.89 -8.59 33.27
CA LYS A 13 21.70 -8.81 32.44
C LYS A 13 22.16 -8.74 30.98
N LYS A 14 21.94 -9.81 30.22
CA LYS A 14 22.16 -9.82 28.77
C LYS A 14 21.35 -8.67 28.18
N ALA A 15 22.03 -7.73 27.54
CA ALA A 15 21.39 -6.73 26.71
C ALA A 15 20.64 -7.49 25.61
N GLU A 16 19.32 -7.52 25.72
CA GLU A 16 18.46 -7.92 24.64
C GLU A 16 18.77 -6.96 23.49
N LYS A 17 19.32 -7.52 22.41
CA LYS A 17 19.69 -6.75 21.23
C LYS A 17 18.41 -6.13 20.70
N SER A 18 18.20 -4.85 20.99
CA SER A 18 17.23 -3.99 20.32
C SER A 18 17.60 -3.98 18.86
N GLY A 19 17.14 -5.00 18.13
CA GLY A 19 17.27 -5.09 16.70
C GLY A 19 16.57 -3.87 16.12
N THR A 20 17.34 -2.98 15.52
CA THR A 20 16.86 -2.01 14.56
C THR A 20 16.31 -2.78 13.36
N ILE A 21 15.11 -3.35 13.47
CA ILE A 21 14.42 -4.02 12.35
C ILE A 21 13.13 -3.26 12.14
N GLY A 22 13.13 -2.44 11.10
CA GLY A 22 12.05 -1.52 10.79
C GLY A 22 12.63 -0.25 10.19
N GLN A 23 13.28 -0.39 9.03
CA GLN A 23 13.49 0.75 8.15
C GLN A 23 12.10 1.37 7.93
N MET A 24 11.94 2.62 8.34
CA MET A 24 10.67 3.36 8.37
C MET A 24 10.16 3.65 6.94
N ASN A 25 9.81 2.61 6.18
CA ASN A 25 9.31 2.77 4.83
C ASN A 25 7.85 3.21 4.89
N ARG A 26 7.63 4.51 5.13
CA ARG A 26 6.29 5.10 5.14
C ARG A 26 5.73 5.12 3.72
N LEU A 27 4.49 4.65 3.59
CA LEU A 27 3.74 4.65 2.34
C LEU A 27 2.66 5.71 2.38
N ARG A 28 2.19 6.15 1.21
CA ARG A 28 1.12 7.13 1.06
C ARG A 28 -0.14 6.45 0.56
N CYS A 29 -1.25 6.63 1.26
CA CYS A 29 -2.54 6.06 0.86
C CYS A 29 -3.07 6.74 -0.40
N THR A 30 -3.46 5.96 -1.41
CA THR A 30 -3.98 6.51 -2.69
C THR A 30 -5.37 7.12 -2.59
N VAL A 31 -6.09 6.91 -1.47
CA VAL A 31 -7.47 7.39 -1.28
C VAL A 31 -7.53 8.69 -0.48
N CYS A 32 -6.69 8.81 0.56
CA CYS A 32 -6.73 9.95 1.49
C CYS A 32 -5.37 10.62 1.71
N GLU A 33 -4.32 10.15 1.01
CA GLU A 33 -2.95 10.68 1.02
C GLU A 33 -2.24 10.66 2.38
N ARG A 34 -2.84 10.02 3.39
CA ARG A 34 -2.21 9.81 4.70
C ARG A 34 -0.97 8.93 4.57
N GLU A 35 0.10 9.32 5.25
CA GLU A 35 1.29 8.49 5.43
C GLU A 35 1.06 7.42 6.51
N PHE A 36 1.42 6.17 6.22
CA PHE A 36 1.23 5.05 7.13
C PHE A 36 2.40 4.06 7.04
N SER A 37 2.56 3.24 8.07
CA SER A 37 3.57 2.17 8.09
C SER A 37 2.96 0.89 7.51
N PRO A 38 3.63 0.19 6.57
CA PRO A 38 3.15 -1.10 6.08
C PRO A 38 3.13 -2.19 7.17
N ASP A 39 3.92 -2.01 8.25
CA ASP A 39 4.03 -2.96 9.36
C ASP A 39 2.92 -2.77 10.43
N ASP A 40 2.10 -1.72 10.30
CA ASP A 40 1.00 -1.44 11.22
C ASP A 40 -0.17 -2.42 10.96
N PRO A 41 -0.67 -3.14 11.99
CA PRO A 41 -1.68 -4.18 11.80
C PRO A 41 -3.06 -3.64 11.39
N GLU A 42 -3.35 -2.35 11.62
CA GLU A 42 -4.59 -1.70 11.19
C GLU A 42 -4.55 -1.28 9.69
N THR A 43 -3.39 -1.37 9.06
CA THR A 43 -3.19 -1.06 7.65
C THR A 43 -3.84 -2.11 6.74
N ALA A 44 -4.47 -1.63 5.66
CA ALA A 44 -5.03 -2.48 4.62
C ALA A 44 -4.34 -2.17 3.28
N MET A 45 -3.08 -2.60 3.14
CA MET A 45 -2.20 -2.31 2.01
C MET A 45 -2.93 -2.43 0.64
N PRO A 46 -2.80 -1.44 -0.28
CA PRO A 46 -1.97 -0.22 -0.22
C PRO A 46 -2.62 0.97 0.50
N PHE A 47 -3.66 0.74 1.31
CA PHE A 47 -4.41 1.78 2.00
C PHE A 47 -4.09 1.84 3.49
N CYS A 48 -4.20 3.03 4.08
CA CYS A 48 -3.94 3.23 5.51
C CYS A 48 -4.95 2.55 6.44
N SER A 49 -6.10 2.07 5.94
CA SER A 49 -7.14 1.41 6.73
C SER A 49 -8.19 0.70 5.87
N ALA A 50 -8.97 -0.19 6.49
CA ALA A 50 -10.12 -0.84 5.87
C ALA A 50 -11.19 0.14 5.33
N ARG A 51 -11.33 1.33 5.94
CA ARG A 51 -12.23 2.39 5.44
C ARG A 51 -11.80 2.84 4.04
N CYS A 52 -10.52 3.15 3.85
CA CYS A 52 -10.00 3.63 2.57
C CYS A 52 -10.11 2.55 1.49
N LYS A 53 -9.84 1.28 1.82
CA LYS A 53 -10.08 0.14 0.92
C LYS A 53 -11.53 0.08 0.42
N ARG A 54 -12.52 0.30 1.31
CA ARG A 54 -13.93 0.29 0.93
C ARG A 54 -14.32 1.48 0.06
N ILE A 55 -13.79 2.67 0.34
CA ILE A 55 -14.03 3.86 -0.48
C ILE A 55 -13.51 3.62 -1.90
N ASP A 56 -12.29 3.10 -2.03
CA ASP A 56 -11.72 2.78 -3.35
C ASP A 56 -12.62 1.81 -4.12
N ALA A 57 -13.08 0.74 -3.46
CA ALA A 57 -14.01 -0.22 -4.08
C ALA A 57 -15.32 0.44 -4.55
N VAL A 58 -15.87 1.40 -3.80
CA VAL A 58 -17.07 2.13 -4.22
C VAL A 58 -16.77 3.01 -5.44
N ARG A 59 -15.60 3.65 -5.52
CA ARG A 59 -15.20 4.44 -6.70
C ARG A 59 -15.06 3.58 -7.95
N TRP A 60 -14.51 2.38 -7.81
CA TRP A 60 -14.46 1.39 -8.91
C TRP A 60 -15.85 0.98 -9.37
N LEU A 61 -16.71 0.58 -8.43
CA LEU A 61 -18.07 0.14 -8.75
C LEU A 61 -18.98 1.28 -9.23
N GLY A 62 -18.66 2.51 -8.85
CA GLY A 62 -19.34 3.73 -9.27
C GLY A 62 -18.78 4.33 -10.56
N GLU A 63 -17.85 3.65 -11.24
CA GLU A 63 -17.24 4.10 -12.49
C GLU A 63 -16.59 5.50 -12.39
N GLU A 64 -16.14 5.90 -11.20
CA GLU A 64 -15.45 7.19 -10.99
C GLU A 64 -14.03 7.19 -11.58
N TYR A 65 -13.45 6.00 -11.77
CA TYR A 65 -12.18 5.83 -12.46
C TYR A 65 -12.43 5.62 -13.96
N GLY A 66 -12.30 6.68 -14.75
CA GLY A 66 -12.39 6.66 -16.21
C GLY A 66 -11.09 7.08 -16.89
N LEU A 67 -10.85 6.56 -18.09
CA LEU A 67 -9.80 7.09 -18.96
C LEU A 67 -10.35 8.29 -19.75
N PRO A 68 -9.55 9.34 -19.96
CA PRO A 68 -9.94 10.41 -20.87
C PRO A 68 -10.11 9.85 -22.28
N ILE A 69 -11.17 10.30 -22.97
CA ILE A 69 -11.37 9.98 -24.39
C ILE A 69 -10.64 11.04 -25.21
N GLU A 70 -9.73 10.60 -26.07
CA GLU A 70 -9.19 11.43 -27.15
C GLU A 70 -10.16 11.33 -28.34
N GLU A 71 -10.92 12.39 -28.60
CA GLU A 71 -12.05 12.41 -29.56
C GLU A 71 -11.66 11.92 -30.97
N GLU A 72 -10.41 12.13 -31.38
CA GLU A 72 -9.90 11.74 -32.70
C GLU A 72 -9.61 10.23 -32.84
N ALA A 73 -9.28 9.54 -31.74
CA ALA A 73 -8.99 8.11 -31.76
C ALA A 73 -10.25 7.22 -31.76
N GLU A 74 -11.36 7.73 -31.22
CA GLU A 74 -12.63 7.00 -31.11
C GLU A 74 -13.23 6.71 -32.51
N ALA A 75 -13.23 7.71 -33.39
CA ALA A 75 -13.82 7.59 -34.74
C ALA A 75 -13.09 6.53 -35.60
N ASP A 76 -11.75 6.56 -35.58
CA ASP A 76 -10.90 5.61 -36.30
C ASP A 76 -11.04 4.19 -35.76
N ASN A 77 -11.15 4.03 -34.43
CA ASN A 77 -11.36 2.73 -33.79
C ASN A 77 -12.74 2.14 -34.12
N ILE A 78 -13.79 2.97 -34.09
CA ILE A 78 -15.16 2.56 -34.48
C ILE A 78 -15.20 2.18 -35.96
N GLU A 79 -14.54 2.94 -36.84
CA GLU A 79 -14.49 2.61 -38.27
C GLU A 79 -13.72 1.31 -38.52
N ARG A 80 -12.57 1.10 -37.86
CA ARG A 80 -11.81 -0.15 -37.91
C ARG A 80 -12.63 -1.36 -37.45
N ALA A 81 -13.31 -1.24 -36.31
CA ALA A 81 -14.16 -2.31 -35.79
C ALA A 81 -15.27 -2.68 -36.78
N ARG A 82 -15.98 -1.67 -37.32
CA ARG A 82 -17.05 -1.85 -38.33
C ARG A 82 -16.58 -2.44 -39.66
N LYS A 83 -15.31 -2.26 -40.02
CA LYS A 83 -14.71 -2.88 -41.21
C LYS A 83 -14.39 -4.35 -40.96
N HIS A 84 -13.83 -4.67 -39.79
CA HIS A 84 -13.50 -6.04 -39.41
C HIS A 84 -14.74 -6.95 -39.42
N ASP A 85 -15.86 -6.51 -38.84
CA ASP A 85 -17.10 -7.30 -38.80
C ASP A 85 -17.67 -7.59 -40.19
N ARG A 86 -17.55 -6.64 -41.13
CA ARG A 86 -18.02 -6.79 -42.51
C ARG A 86 -17.15 -7.74 -43.34
N GLU A 87 -15.86 -7.82 -43.04
CA GLU A 87 -14.92 -8.71 -43.74
C GLU A 87 -15.00 -10.14 -43.21
N SER A 88 -15.43 -10.35 -41.96
CA SER A 88 -15.62 -11.69 -41.39
C SER A 88 -16.88 -12.42 -41.87
N ASP A 89 -17.88 -11.68 -42.37
CA ASP A 89 -19.15 -12.24 -42.86
C ASP A 89 -19.16 -12.51 -44.38
N ALA A 90 -18.09 -12.14 -45.10
CA ALA A 90 -17.93 -12.29 -46.55
C ALA A 90 -17.10 -13.53 -46.93
#